data_AF-A0AA95GJU9-F1
#
_entry.id   AF-A0AA95GJU9-F1
#
_cell.length_a   1.000
_cell.length_b   1.000
_cell.length_c   1.000
_cell.angle_alpha   90.00
_cell.angle_beta   90.00
_cell.angle_gamma   90.00
#
_symmetry.space_group_name_H-M   'P 1'
#
loop_
_entity.id
_entity.type
_entity.pdbx_description
1 polymer ?
#
loop_
_entity_poly.entity_id
_entity_poly.type
_entity_poly.pdbx_seq_one_letter_code
_entity_poly.pdbx_strand_id
1 'polypeptide(L)'
;MGNFDPTLLILLVLAGLGIISHNMTVTLAMLFLLVVRITPLSNFFPWVEKYGLTIGILILTIGVMAPIASGKISPHDVVNSFFNWKSLLAIVIGILVSWLGSRGVFLMSNQPSTVAGLLVGTVIGVAVFRGVPVGPLIAAGLLSLLIGKF
;
A
#
# COMPACT_ATOMS: atom_id res chain seq x y z
N MET A 1 32.25 -19.74 0.70
CA MET A 1 31.48 -19.25 1.87
C MET A 1 30.32 -18.45 1.34
N GLY A 2 29.09 -18.91 1.56
CA GLY A 2 27.90 -18.30 0.97
C GLY A 2 27.74 -16.86 1.43
N ASN A 3 27.77 -15.91 0.49
CA ASN A 3 27.39 -14.53 0.76
C ASN A 3 25.92 -14.54 1.16
N PHE A 4 25.64 -14.50 2.46
CA PHE A 4 24.29 -14.28 2.96
C PHE A 4 23.87 -12.85 2.57
N ASP A 5 23.03 -12.75 1.55
CA ASP A 5 22.46 -11.47 1.09
C ASP A 5 21.48 -10.97 2.18
N PRO A 6 21.79 -9.87 2.90
CA PRO A 6 20.96 -9.38 4.01
C PRO A 6 19.51 -9.12 3.60
N THR A 7 19.30 -8.80 2.32
CA THR A 7 17.98 -8.57 1.73
C THR A 7 17.10 -9.82 1.75
N LEU A 8 17.69 -11.00 1.47
CA LEU A 8 16.97 -12.28 1.52
C LEU A 8 16.53 -12.61 2.94
N LEU A 9 17.36 -12.30 3.93
CA LEU A 9 17.05 -12.52 5.34
C LEU A 9 15.86 -11.64 5.77
N ILE A 10 15.84 -10.37 5.36
CA ILE A 10 14.72 -9.45 5.61
C ILE A 10 13.43 -9.97 4.97
N LEU A 11 13.47 -10.36 3.69
CA LEU A 11 12.31 -10.92 2.98
C LEU A 11 11.79 -12.19 3.65
N LEU A 12 12.68 -13.08 4.12
CA LEU A 12 12.33 -14.31 4.82
C LEU A 12 11.65 -14.04 6.16
N VAL A 13 12.17 -13.10 6.95
CA VAL A 13 11.58 -12.70 8.23
C VAL A 13 10.19 -12.10 8.01
N LEU A 14 10.05 -11.20 7.03
CA LEU A 14 8.76 -10.59 6.69
C LEU A 14 7.75 -11.62 6.16
N ALA A 15 8.18 -12.61 5.37
CA ALA A 15 7.33 -13.72 4.94
C ALA A 15 6.87 -14.58 6.13
N GLY A 16 7.77 -14.87 7.07
CA GLY A 16 7.45 -15.56 8.32
C GLY A 16 6.42 -14.82 9.16
N LEU A 17 6.56 -13.49 9.28
CA LEU A 17 5.58 -12.63 9.94
C LEU A 17 4.21 -12.69 9.26
N GLY A 18 4.15 -12.74 7.93
CA GLY A 18 2.90 -12.93 7.18
C GLY A 18 2.19 -14.25 7.51
N ILE A 19 2.95 -15.34 7.65
CA ILE A 19 2.41 -16.67 8.01
C ILE A 19 1.84 -16.66 9.43
N ILE A 20 2.60 -16.08 10.38
CA ILE A 20 2.18 -15.93 11.79
C ILE A 20 0.93 -15.04 11.88
N SER A 21 0.86 -13.99 11.06
CA SER A 21 -0.30 -13.09 10.95
C SER A 21 -1.57 -13.77 10.42
N HIS A 22 -1.45 -14.96 9.80
CA HIS A 22 -2.48 -15.55 8.95
C HIS A 22 -2.98 -14.62 7.84
N ASN A 23 -2.15 -13.68 7.39
CA ASN A 23 -2.51 -12.77 6.31
C ASN A 23 -1.96 -13.31 4.98
N MET A 24 -2.84 -14.00 4.22
CA MET A 24 -2.45 -14.59 2.93
C MET A 24 -1.99 -13.55 1.92
N THR A 25 -2.53 -12.32 1.96
CA THR A 25 -2.12 -11.24 1.06
C THR A 25 -0.66 -10.85 1.28
N VAL A 26 -0.27 -10.59 2.53
CA VAL A 26 1.14 -10.29 2.88
C VAL A 26 2.03 -11.49 2.56
N THR A 27 1.61 -12.68 2.95
CA THR A 27 2.40 -13.91 2.76
C THR A 27 2.69 -14.16 1.28
N LEU A 28 1.68 -14.08 0.42
CA LEU A 28 1.83 -14.27 -1.03
C LEU A 28 2.72 -13.19 -1.65
N ALA A 29 2.56 -11.93 -1.26
CA ALA A 29 3.39 -10.84 -1.76
C ALA A 29 4.88 -11.06 -1.39
N MET A 30 5.17 -11.39 -0.13
CA MET A 30 6.54 -11.62 0.32
C MET A 30 7.16 -12.88 -0.31
N LEU A 31 6.41 -13.97 -0.41
CA LEU A 31 6.87 -15.19 -1.09
C LEU A 31 7.12 -14.94 -2.59
N PHE A 32 6.25 -14.21 -3.27
CA PHE A 32 6.45 -13.83 -4.66
C PHE A 32 7.73 -13.02 -4.84
N LEU A 33 7.96 -11.99 -4.02
CA LEU A 33 9.20 -11.20 -4.05
C LEU A 33 10.45 -12.05 -3.77
N LEU A 34 10.34 -13.01 -2.86
CA LEU A 34 11.42 -13.94 -2.53
C LEU A 34 11.78 -14.83 -3.74
N VAL A 35 10.78 -15.38 -4.43
CA VAL A 35 10.98 -16.16 -5.67
C VAL A 35 11.59 -15.31 -6.79
N VAL A 36 11.08 -14.10 -7.00
CA VAL A 36 11.61 -13.15 -8.01
C VAL A 36 13.07 -12.78 -7.71
N ARG A 37 13.45 -12.67 -6.43
CA ARG A 37 14.81 -12.34 -6.01
C ARG A 37 15.81 -13.47 -6.26
N ILE A 38 15.43 -14.73 -6.02
CA ILE A 38 16.30 -15.90 -6.20
C ILE A 38 16.45 -16.26 -7.69
N THR A 39 15.51 -15.82 -8.53
CA THR A 39 15.54 -16.04 -9.98
C THR A 39 16.19 -14.86 -10.72
N PRO A 40 16.61 -15.04 -12.00
CA PRO A 40 17.12 -13.94 -12.82
C PRO A 40 16.08 -12.83 -13.11
N LEU A 41 14.84 -12.99 -12.62
CA LEU A 41 13.79 -11.97 -12.70
C LEU A 41 14.04 -10.77 -11.77
N SER A 42 15.06 -10.80 -10.93
CA SER A 42 15.49 -9.64 -10.13
C SER A 42 15.80 -8.39 -10.99
N ASN A 43 16.14 -8.57 -12.27
CA ASN A 43 16.31 -7.46 -13.22
C ASN A 43 15.01 -6.66 -13.48
N PHE A 44 13.84 -7.22 -13.15
CA PHE A 44 12.55 -6.55 -13.30
C PHE A 44 12.16 -5.71 -12.07
N PHE A 45 12.90 -5.77 -10.95
CA PHE A 45 12.58 -4.95 -9.76
C PHE A 45 12.41 -3.45 -10.07
N PRO A 46 13.27 -2.79 -10.87
CA PRO A 46 13.09 -1.38 -11.21
C PRO A 46 11.77 -1.09 -11.94
N TRP A 47 11.32 -2.04 -12.78
CA TRP A 47 10.04 -1.91 -13.49
C TRP A 47 8.85 -2.09 -12.54
N VAL A 48 8.93 -3.08 -11.64
CA VAL A 48 7.93 -3.32 -10.59
C VAL A 48 7.84 -2.12 -9.65
N GLU A 49 8.95 -1.52 -9.24
CA GLU A 49 8.97 -0.34 -8.37
C GLU A 49 8.37 0.89 -9.07
N LYS A 50 8.66 1.07 -10.37
CA LYS A 50 8.19 2.22 -11.15
C LYS A 50 6.72 2.16 -11.50
N TYR A 51 6.22 0.99 -11.91
CA TYR A 51 4.86 0.84 -12.44
C TYR A 51 3.92 0.09 -11.50
N GLY A 52 4.43 -0.68 -10.53
CA GLY A 52 3.63 -1.51 -9.64
C GLY A 52 2.62 -0.71 -8.82
N LEU A 53 3.03 0.45 -8.27
CA LEU A 53 2.11 1.35 -7.57
C LEU A 53 1.03 1.91 -8.50
N THR A 54 1.42 2.41 -9.67
CA THR A 54 0.48 2.98 -10.65
C THR A 54 -0.55 1.96 -11.11
N ILE A 55 -0.11 0.74 -11.44
CA ILE A 55 -0.98 -0.36 -11.84
C ILE A 55 -1.88 -0.78 -10.67
N GLY A 56 -1.33 -0.87 -9.45
CA GLY A 56 -2.09 -1.20 -8.25
C GLY A 56 -3.21 -0.19 -7.95
N ILE A 57 -2.90 1.11 -8.02
CA ILE A 57 -3.89 2.19 -7.81
C ILE A 57 -4.95 2.17 -8.93
N LEU A 58 -4.54 1.92 -10.17
CA LEU A 58 -5.48 1.78 -11.30
C LEU A 58 -6.48 0.64 -11.05
N ILE A 59 -5.99 -0.55 -10.72
CA ILE A 59 -6.82 -1.72 -10.42
C ILE A 59 -7.74 -1.44 -9.24
N LEU A 60 -7.24 -0.81 -8.18
CA LEU A 60 -8.02 -0.42 -7.01
C LEU A 60 -9.12 0.58 -7.39
N THR A 61 -8.81 1.59 -8.21
CA THR A 61 -9.78 2.59 -8.67
C THR A 61 -10.89 1.94 -9.50
N ILE A 62 -10.54 1.02 -10.40
CA ILE A 62 -11.52 0.24 -11.17
C ILE A 62 -12.43 -0.55 -10.23
N GLY A 63 -11.86 -1.25 -9.24
CA GLY A 63 -12.62 -2.02 -8.26
C GLY A 63 -13.60 -1.18 -7.45
N VAL A 64 -13.19 0.03 -7.04
CA VAL A 64 -14.05 0.97 -6.31
C VAL A 64 -15.15 1.57 -7.20
N MET A 65 -14.89 1.79 -8.49
CA MET A 65 -15.88 2.32 -9.44
C MET A 65 -16.83 1.24 -10.01
N ALA A 66 -16.47 -0.04 -9.89
CA ALA A 66 -17.25 -1.15 -10.42
C ALA A 66 -18.73 -1.18 -9.97
N PRO A 67 -19.10 -0.88 -8.70
CA PRO A 67 -20.51 -0.83 -8.29
C PRO A 67 -21.33 0.26 -9.00
N ILE A 68 -20.68 1.38 -9.36
CA ILE A 68 -21.31 2.46 -10.12
C ILE A 68 -21.54 1.99 -11.56
N ALA A 69 -20.52 1.40 -12.17
CA ALA A 69 -20.60 0.86 -13.54
C ALA A 69 -21.60 -0.31 -13.66
N SER A 70 -21.75 -1.12 -12.61
CA SER A 70 -22.72 -2.23 -12.57
C SER A 70 -24.15 -1.79 -12.20
N GLY A 71 -24.40 -0.49 -12.01
CA GLY A 71 -25.72 0.04 -11.64
C GLY A 71 -26.18 -0.28 -10.21
N LYS A 72 -25.28 -0.74 -9.33
CA LYS A 72 -25.60 -0.99 -7.91
C LYS A 72 -25.76 0.32 -7.12
N ILE A 73 -25.15 1.39 -7.60
CA ILE A 73 -25.27 2.75 -7.04
C ILE A 73 -25.97 3.60 -8.09
N SER A 74 -27.18 4.08 -7.79
CA SER A 74 -27.93 4.92 -8.72
C SER A 74 -27.34 6.34 -8.75
N PRO A 75 -27.38 7.06 -9.88
CA PRO A 75 -26.98 8.48 -9.94
C PRO A 75 -27.74 9.35 -8.93
N HIS A 76 -28.97 8.99 -8.60
CA HIS A 76 -29.77 9.66 -7.57
C HIS A 76 -29.18 9.48 -6.16
N ASP A 77 -28.58 8.32 -5.85
CA ASP A 77 -27.94 8.06 -4.56
C ASP A 77 -26.68 8.90 -4.39
N VAL A 78 -25.96 9.16 -5.48
CA VAL A 78 -24.78 10.02 -5.50
C VAL A 78 -25.16 11.47 -5.21
N VAL A 79 -26.23 11.98 -5.84
CA VAL A 79 -26.72 13.35 -5.60
C VAL A 79 -27.26 13.49 -4.17
N ASN A 80 -28.03 12.51 -3.67
CA ASN A 80 -28.52 12.53 -2.29
C ASN A 80 -27.38 12.44 -1.26
N SER A 81 -26.24 11.84 -1.62
CA SER A 81 -25.06 11.80 -0.76
C SER A 81 -24.47 13.20 -0.53
N PHE A 82 -24.62 14.16 -1.44
CA PHE A 82 -24.15 15.53 -1.18
C PHE A 82 -24.96 16.26 -0.11
N PHE A 83 -26.19 15.83 0.17
CA PHE A 83 -27.06 16.43 1.19
C PHE A 83 -26.99 15.71 2.55
N ASN A 84 -26.34 14.55 2.62
CA ASN A 84 -26.18 13.80 3.87
C ASN A 84 -24.90 14.23 4.60
N TRP A 85 -25.04 14.63 5.86
CA TRP A 85 -23.90 15.04 6.70
C TRP A 85 -22.77 14.01 6.77
N LYS A 86 -23.10 12.70 6.80
CA LYS A 86 -22.11 11.62 6.83
C LYS A 86 -21.33 11.54 5.51
N SER A 87 -22.01 11.72 4.38
CA SER A 87 -21.38 11.70 3.07
C SER A 87 -20.54 12.96 2.80
N LEU A 88 -20.96 14.12 3.30
CA LEU A 88 -20.13 15.32 3.26
C LEU A 88 -18.81 15.12 4.02
N LEU A 89 -18.89 14.52 5.22
CA LEU A 89 -17.70 14.16 6.00
C LEU A 89 -16.82 13.16 5.25
N ALA A 90 -17.42 12.16 4.60
CA ALA A 90 -16.69 11.19 3.78
C ALA A 90 -15.97 11.86 2.59
N ILE A 91 -16.57 12.86 1.95
CA ILE A 91 -15.93 13.64 0.88
C ILE A 91 -14.73 14.41 1.43
N VAL A 92 -14.87 15.09 2.56
CA VAL A 92 -13.77 15.83 3.19
C VAL A 92 -12.61 14.90 3.56
N ILE A 93 -12.90 13.76 4.20
CA ILE A 93 -11.87 12.76 4.53
C ILE A 93 -11.22 12.22 3.25
N GLY A 94 -12.00 11.95 2.20
CA GLY A 94 -11.48 11.48 0.91
C GLY A 94 -10.50 12.46 0.28
N ILE A 95 -10.82 13.76 0.29
CA ILE A 95 -9.94 14.84 -0.18
C ILE A 95 -8.64 14.87 0.63
N LEU A 96 -8.75 14.82 1.96
CA LEU A 96 -7.58 14.82 2.86
C LEU A 96 -6.68 13.61 2.62
N VAL A 97 -7.24 12.40 2.51
CA VAL A 97 -6.47 11.18 2.27
C VAL A 97 -5.81 11.19 0.90
N SER A 98 -6.47 11.70 -0.14
CA SER A 98 -5.88 11.86 -1.47
C SER A 98 -4.66 12.80 -1.44
N TRP A 99 -4.77 13.92 -0.71
CA TRP A 99 -3.67 14.84 -0.51
C TRP A 99 -2.51 14.24 0.31
N LEU A 100 -2.80 13.41 1.32
CA LEU A 100 -1.77 12.64 2.02
C LEU A 100 -1.11 11.61 1.10
N GLY A 101 -1.88 10.96 0.23
CA GLY A 101 -1.37 10.00 -0.74
C GLY A 101 -0.32 10.62 -1.66
N SER A 102 -0.59 11.81 -2.22
CA SER A 102 0.39 12.50 -3.09
C SER A 102 1.69 12.84 -2.36
N ARG A 103 1.60 13.28 -1.10
CA ARG A 103 2.79 13.48 -0.25
C ARG A 103 3.52 12.18 0.08
N GLY A 104 2.78 11.10 0.28
CA GLY A 104 3.33 9.77 0.47
C GLY A 104 4.17 9.32 -0.72
N VAL A 105 3.68 9.50 -1.95
CA VAL A 105 4.46 9.19 -3.17
C VAL A 105 5.77 9.99 -3.18
N PHE A 106 5.71 11.29 -2.89
CA PHE A 106 6.90 12.14 -2.87
C PHE A 106 7.92 11.69 -1.83
N LEU A 107 7.48 11.38 -0.60
CA LEU A 107 8.38 10.87 0.44
C LEU A 107 9.01 9.54 0.03
N MET A 108 8.24 8.67 -0.64
CA MET A 108 8.73 7.38 -1.12
C MET A 108 9.83 7.49 -2.17
N SER A 109 9.72 8.46 -3.07
CA SER A 109 10.75 8.70 -4.09
C SER A 109 12.02 9.36 -3.53
N ASN A 110 11.91 10.18 -2.48
CA ASN A 110 13.03 10.96 -1.96
C ASN A 110 13.77 10.30 -0.78
N GLN A 111 13.09 9.47 0.03
CA GLN A 111 13.66 8.88 1.25
C GLN A 111 13.28 7.40 1.40
N PRO A 112 13.79 6.51 0.54
CA PRO A 112 13.44 5.09 0.55
C PRO A 112 13.81 4.37 1.85
N SER A 113 14.83 4.85 2.58
CA SER A 113 15.19 4.32 3.90
C SER A 113 14.07 4.47 4.93
N THR A 114 13.40 5.63 4.95
CA THR A 114 12.25 5.90 5.82
C THR A 114 11.05 5.03 5.43
N VAL A 115 10.85 4.79 4.13
CA VAL A 115 9.81 3.89 3.62
C VAL A 115 10.04 2.45 4.04
N ALA A 116 11.29 1.99 4.05
CA ALA A 116 11.61 0.64 4.52
C ALA A 116 11.16 0.45 5.99
N GLY A 117 11.39 1.45 6.85
CA GLY A 117 10.88 1.45 8.22
C GLY A 117 9.35 1.42 8.31
N LEU A 118 8.67 2.19 7.44
CA LEU A 118 7.21 2.18 7.30
C LEU A 118 6.66 0.81 6.85
N LEU A 119 7.33 0.14 5.93
CA LEU A 119 6.96 -1.20 5.47
C LEU A 119 7.08 -2.22 6.60
N VAL A 120 8.17 -2.18 7.36
CA VAL A 120 8.34 -3.05 8.54
C VAL A 120 7.24 -2.76 9.57
N GLY A 121 6.99 -1.49 9.88
CA GLY A 121 5.94 -1.09 10.82
C GLY A 121 4.54 -1.53 10.39
N THR A 122 4.20 -1.40 9.10
CA THR A 122 2.89 -1.83 8.58
C THR A 122 2.75 -3.36 8.56
N VAL A 123 3.81 -4.11 8.25
CA VAL A 123 3.80 -5.58 8.32
C VAL A 123 3.63 -6.06 9.77
N ILE A 124 4.35 -5.46 10.73
CA ILE A 124 4.18 -5.77 12.15
C ILE A 124 2.75 -5.43 12.60
N GLY A 125 2.23 -4.27 12.20
CA GLY A 125 0.87 -3.86 12.55
C GLY A 125 -0.18 -4.84 12.01
N VAL A 126 -0.03 -5.27 10.75
CA VAL A 126 -0.87 -6.31 10.16
C VAL A 126 -0.75 -7.63 10.94
N ALA A 127 0.49 -8.02 11.28
CA ALA A 127 0.77 -9.27 11.98
C ALA A 127 0.21 -9.34 13.40
N VAL A 128 0.31 -8.25 14.15
CA VAL A 128 -0.11 -8.20 15.55
C VAL A 128 -1.60 -7.88 15.67
N PHE A 129 -2.12 -6.95 14.88
CA PHE A 129 -3.50 -6.46 15.00
C PHE A 129 -4.48 -7.10 14.00
N ARG A 130 -4.04 -8.11 13.22
CA ARG A 130 -4.82 -8.74 12.15
C ARG A 130 -5.38 -7.73 11.14
N GLY A 131 -4.60 -6.66 10.89
CA GLY A 131 -4.97 -5.59 9.95
C GLY A 131 -4.88 -6.04 8.49
N VAL A 132 -5.29 -5.16 7.57
CA VAL A 132 -5.13 -5.34 6.12
C VAL A 132 -3.92 -4.52 5.65
N PRO A 133 -3.02 -5.07 4.82
CA PRO A 133 -1.91 -4.32 4.27
C PRO A 133 -2.44 -3.26 3.28
N VAL A 134 -2.48 -2.00 3.71
CA VAL A 134 -2.95 -0.86 2.88
C VAL A 134 -1.80 -0.22 2.07
N GLY A 135 -0.61 -0.80 2.13
CA GLY A 135 0.60 -0.27 1.52
C GLY A 135 1.21 0.89 2.30
N PRO A 136 2.46 1.28 1.98
CA PRO A 136 3.17 2.35 2.68
C PRO A 136 2.66 3.75 2.33
N LEU A 137 1.80 3.90 1.31
CA LEU A 137 1.45 5.20 0.72
C LEU A 137 0.76 6.15 1.72
N ILE A 138 -0.30 5.68 2.37
CA ILE A 138 -1.06 6.50 3.35
C ILE A 138 -0.20 6.77 4.58
N ALA A 139 0.53 5.75 5.05
CA ALA A 139 1.40 5.87 6.20
C ALA A 139 2.58 6.82 5.94
N ALA A 140 3.14 6.83 4.72
CA ALA A 140 4.13 7.79 4.28
C ALA A 140 3.55 9.21 4.19
N GLY A 141 2.30 9.35 3.74
CA GLY A 141 1.57 10.61 3.77
C GLY A 141 1.43 11.17 5.19
N LEU A 142 1.01 10.34 6.15
CA LEU A 142 0.94 10.73 7.56
C LEU A 142 2.32 11.06 8.13
N LEU A 143 3.33 10.24 7.85
CA LEU A 143 4.70 10.48 8.32
C LEU A 143 5.26 11.79 7.75
N SER A 144 4.93 12.13 6.50
CA SER A 144 5.36 13.39 5.88
C SER A 144 4.87 14.62 6.64
N LEU A 145 3.68 14.55 7.27
CA LEU A 145 3.17 15.61 8.13
C LEU A 145 3.97 15.76 9.41
N LEU A 146 4.41 14.65 9.99
CA LEU A 146 5.14 14.63 11.25
C LEU A 146 6.61 15.05 11.08
N ILE A 147 7.24 14.67 9.96
CA ILE A 147 8.64 15.00 9.67
C ILE A 147 8.79 16.41 9.08
N GLY A 148 7.71 17.01 8.56
CA GLY A 148 7.68 18.43 8.20
C GLY A 148 8.56 18.83 7.00
N LYS A 149 9.03 17.87 6.19
CA LYS A 149 9.77 18.20 4.96
C LYS A 149 8.80 18.51 3.82
N PHE A 150 8.72 19.80 3.49
CA PHE A 150 8.12 20.34 2.28
C PHE A 150 9.12 20.28 1.13
#